data_AF-L9XCC5-F1
#
_entry.id   AF-L9XCC5-F1
#
_cell.length_a   1.000
_cell.length_b   1.000
_cell.length_c   1.000
_cell.angle_alpha   90.00
_cell.angle_beta   90.00
_cell.angle_gamma   90.00
#
_symmetry.space_group_name_H-M   'P 1'
#
loop_
_entity.id
_entity.type
_entity.pdbx_description
1 polymer ?
#
loop_
_entity_poly.entity_id
_entity_poly.type
_entity_poly.pdbx_seq_one_letter_code
_entity_poly.pdbx_strand_id
1 'polypeptide(L)'
;MAELGTATIVYRNASDEVERATVDNDHIAYFQDHWLFAYGTDDDGNDLVRRVPKERVYHVERSVEELEGTFDTAVDKAKNTLEELK
;
A
#
# COMPACT_ATOMS: atom_id res chain seq x y z
N MET A 1 -21.92 0.18 -4.39
CA MET A 1 -20.68 0.93 -4.08
C MET A 1 -19.57 -0.05 -4.32
N ALA A 2 -18.64 0.22 -5.24
CA ALA A 2 -17.59 -0.74 -5.55
C ALA A 2 -16.71 -0.91 -4.31
N GLU A 3 -16.54 -2.15 -3.86
CA GLU A 3 -15.70 -2.48 -2.71
C GLU A 3 -14.25 -2.43 -3.18
N LEU A 4 -13.64 -1.24 -3.14
CA LEU A 4 -12.31 -0.97 -3.71
C LEU A 4 -11.17 -1.85 -3.14
N GLY A 5 -11.45 -2.80 -2.25
CA GLY A 5 -10.50 -3.67 -1.58
C GLY A 5 -9.84 -3.00 -0.38
N THR A 6 -9.01 -3.78 0.31
CA THR A 6 -8.27 -3.32 1.50
C THR A 6 -6.77 -3.26 1.21
N ALA A 7 -6.09 -2.35 1.90
CA ALA A 7 -4.65 -2.24 1.92
C ALA A 7 -4.13 -2.54 3.34
N THR A 8 -3.00 -3.24 3.41
CA THR A 8 -2.23 -3.40 4.64
C THR A 8 -0.86 -2.73 4.46
N ILE A 9 -0.52 -1.82 5.36
CA ILE A 9 0.79 -1.16 5.40
C ILE A 9 1.54 -1.60 6.66
N VAL A 10 2.79 -2.01 6.48
CA VAL A 10 3.71 -2.35 7.58
C VAL A 10 4.84 -1.34 7.60
N TYR A 11 5.00 -0.66 8.74
CA TYR A 11 5.90 0.48 8.86
C TYR A 11 6.50 0.58 10.25
N ARG A 12 7.55 1.40 10.38
CA ARG A 12 8.18 1.72 11.65
C ARG A 12 7.61 3.02 12.24
N ASN A 13 7.14 2.97 13.47
CA ASN A 13 6.56 4.11 14.17
C ASN A 13 7.64 5.03 14.79
N ALA A 14 7.20 6.03 15.55
CA ALA A 14 8.10 6.98 16.21
C ALA A 14 8.94 6.36 17.35
N SER A 15 8.47 5.25 17.93
CA SER A 15 9.16 4.48 18.98
C SER A 15 10.14 3.44 18.43
N ASP A 16 10.40 3.46 17.12
CA ASP A 16 11.20 2.46 16.38
C ASP A 16 10.57 1.05 16.34
N GLU A 17 9.29 0.93 16.68
CA GLU A 17 8.55 -0.34 16.66
C GLU A 17 7.89 -0.58 15.29
N VAL A 18 7.78 -1.85 14.90
CA VAL A 18 7.09 -2.25 13.66
C VAL A 18 5.60 -2.39 13.92
N GLU A 19 4.80 -1.57 13.24
CA GLU A 19 3.35 -1.59 13.30
C GLU A 19 2.73 -1.99 11.96
N ARG A 20 1.52 -2.54 12.03
CA ARG A 20 0.69 -2.91 10.88
C ARG A 20 -0.63 -2.14 10.95
N ALA A 21 -1.07 -1.58 9.82
CA ALA A 21 -2.39 -0.96 9.71
C ALA A 21 -3.10 -1.51 8.47
N THR A 22 -4.38 -1.85 8.63
CA THR A 22 -5.25 -2.30 7.54
C THR A 22 -6.36 -1.28 7.36
N VAL A 23 -6.52 -0.80 6.12
CA VAL A 23 -7.46 0.27 5.74
C VAL A 23 -8.09 -0.04 4.39
N ASP A 24 -9.15 0.65 4.03
CA ASP A 24 -9.68 0.63 2.66
C ASP A 24 -8.67 1.22 1.67
N ASN A 25 -8.67 0.73 0.42
CA ASN A 25 -7.74 1.22 -0.61
C ASN A 25 -7.88 2.72 -0.89
N ASP A 26 -9.07 3.30 -0.72
CA ASP A 26 -9.31 4.75 -0.85
C ASP A 26 -8.73 5.55 0.34
N HIS A 27 -8.55 4.90 1.49
CA HIS A 27 -8.02 5.50 2.71
C HIS A 27 -6.49 5.40 2.82
N ILE A 28 -5.79 4.99 1.74
CA ILE A 28 -4.33 4.98 1.68
C ILE A 28 -3.78 5.58 0.38
N ALA A 29 -2.84 6.51 0.51
CA ALA A 29 -2.21 7.17 -0.62
C ALA A 29 -0.69 7.28 -0.44
N TYR A 30 0.01 7.39 -1.57
CA TYR A 30 1.43 7.74 -1.61
C TYR A 30 1.58 9.14 -2.20
N PHE A 31 2.21 10.06 -1.47
CA PHE A 31 2.38 11.44 -1.86
C PHE A 31 3.63 12.07 -1.25
N GLN A 32 4.39 12.83 -2.04
CA GLN A 32 5.63 13.50 -1.62
C GLN A 32 6.59 12.60 -0.83
N ASP A 33 6.90 11.40 -1.33
CA ASP A 33 7.75 10.42 -0.66
C ASP A 33 7.25 9.91 0.71
N HIS A 34 5.95 10.07 0.97
CA HIS A 34 5.30 9.58 2.17
C HIS A 34 4.06 8.75 1.85
N TRP A 35 3.79 7.80 2.72
CA TRP A 35 2.53 7.10 2.80
C TRP A 35 1.60 7.85 3.75
N LEU A 36 0.34 8.00 3.33
CA LEU A 36 -0.73 8.58 4.11
C LEU A 36 -1.81 7.53 4.27
N PHE A 37 -2.26 7.27 5.49
CA PHE A 37 -3.37 6.36 5.73
C PHE A 37 -4.17 6.75 6.97
N ALA A 38 -5.46 6.47 6.96
CA ALA A 38 -6.31 6.60 8.15
C ALA A 38 -5.92 5.54 9.20
N TYR A 39 -5.82 5.89 10.48
CA TYR A 39 -5.47 4.92 11.53
C TYR A 39 -6.41 4.93 12.73
N GLY A 40 -7.48 5.71 12.66
CA GLY A 40 -8.47 5.84 13.71
C GLY A 40 -9.35 7.05 13.48
N THR A 41 -10.19 7.34 14.46
CA THR A 41 -11.16 8.44 14.43
C THR A 41 -11.03 9.22 15.75
N ASP A 42 -11.14 10.54 15.67
CA ASP A 42 -11.16 11.42 16.86
C ASP A 42 -12.54 11.40 17.55
N ASP A 43 -12.65 12.03 18.72
CA ASP A 43 -13.88 12.12 19.53
C ASP A 43 -15.05 12.76 18.76
N ASP A 44 -14.71 13.63 17.79
CA ASP A 44 -15.66 14.33 16.94
C ASP A 44 -16.03 13.54 15.66
N GLY A 45 -15.52 12.31 15.49
CA GLY A 45 -15.83 11.47 14.33
C GLY A 45 -14.98 11.75 13.08
N ASN A 46 -13.93 12.55 13.19
CA ASN A 46 -13.02 12.87 12.09
C ASN A 46 -11.91 11.82 11.93
N ASP A 47 -11.61 11.40 10.70
CA ASP A 47 -10.52 10.47 10.41
C ASP A 47 -9.14 11.04 10.77
N LEU A 48 -8.38 10.27 11.53
CA LEU A 48 -7.00 10.58 11.86
C LEU A 48 -6.08 10.02 10.78
N VAL A 49 -5.38 10.92 10.08
CA VAL A 49 -4.42 10.56 9.03
C VAL A 49 -2.99 10.50 9.60
N ARG A 50 -2.28 9.41 9.31
CA ARG A 50 -0.86 9.24 9.63
C ARG A 50 -0.03 9.41 8.37
N ARG A 51 1.04 10.20 8.47
CA ARG A 51 2.04 10.38 7.40
C ARG A 51 3.34 9.67 7.79
N VAL A 52 3.79 8.73 6.97
CA VAL A 52 5.00 7.94 7.20
C VAL A 52 5.95 8.06 6.02
N PRO A 53 7.22 8.46 6.21
CA PRO A 53 8.17 8.56 5.10
C PRO A 53 8.46 7.17 4.51
N LYS A 54 8.66 7.08 3.19
CA LYS A 54 8.85 5.81 2.48
C LYS A 54 9.96 4.92 3.05
N GLU A 55 11.02 5.54 3.57
CA GLU A 55 12.18 4.88 4.19
C GLU A 55 11.83 4.12 5.47
N ARG A 56 10.69 4.42 6.10
CA ARG A 56 10.18 3.72 7.28
C ARG A 56 9.10 2.69 6.96
N VAL A 57 8.73 2.53 5.69
CA VAL A 57 7.73 1.56 5.27
C VAL A 57 8.43 0.30 4.77
N TYR A 58 8.06 -0.84 5.35
CA TYR A 58 8.61 -2.14 4.96
C TYR A 58 7.92 -2.66 3.69
N HIS A 59 6.58 -2.66 3.67
CA HIS A 59 5.79 -3.01 2.50
C HIS A 59 4.36 -2.48 2.62
N VAL A 60 3.68 -2.43 1.47
CA VAL A 60 2.24 -2.20 1.36
C VAL A 60 1.65 -3.30 0.49
N GLU A 61 0.69 -4.03 1.03
CA GLU A 61 -0.09 -5.05 0.35
C GLU A 61 -1.47 -4.48 0.04
N ARG A 62 -2.02 -4.77 -1.14
CA ARG A 62 -3.36 -4.33 -1.54
C ARG A 62 -4.14 -5.50 -2.13
N SER A 63 -5.35 -5.71 -1.62
CA SER A 63 -6.35 -6.58 -2.21
C SER A 63 -7.04 -5.80 -3.33
N VAL A 64 -7.13 -6.38 -4.53
CA VAL A 64 -7.93 -5.84 -5.65
C VAL A 64 -8.87 -6.94 -6.13
N GLU A 65 -10.09 -6.58 -6.53
CA GLU A 65 -11.13 -7.54 -6.91
C GLU A 65 -10.76 -8.37 -8.16
N GLU A 66 -9.93 -7.84 -9.07
CA GLU A 66 -9.39 -8.58 -10.23
C GLU A 66 -7.88 -8.34 -10.37
N LEU A 67 -7.08 -9.30 -9.87
CA LEU A 67 -5.61 -9.30 -9.96
C LEU A 67 -5.10 -10.06 -11.20
N GLU A 68 -5.97 -10.49 -12.11
CA GLU A 68 -5.59 -11.33 -13.26
C GLU A 68 -4.86 -10.54 -14.35
N GLY A 69 -5.06 -9.23 -14.46
CA GLY A 69 -4.48 -8.42 -15.55
C GLY A 69 -3.08 -7.85 -15.32
N THR A 70 -2.66 -7.64 -14.07
CA THR A 70 -1.43 -6.85 -13.78
C THR A 70 -0.18 -7.69 -13.53
N PHE A 71 -0.33 -8.91 -13.01
CA PHE A 71 0.82 -9.82 -12.85
C PHE A 71 1.29 -10.43 -14.17
N ASP A 72 0.37 -10.67 -15.12
CA ASP A 72 0.74 -11.21 -16.44
C ASP A 72 1.72 -10.26 -17.14
N THR A 73 1.46 -8.95 -17.15
CA THR A 73 2.36 -7.97 -17.80
C THR A 73 3.73 -7.86 -17.15
N ALA A 74 3.83 -8.03 -15.81
CA ALA A 74 5.11 -7.98 -15.11
C ALA A 74 5.95 -9.25 -15.33
N VAL A 75 5.30 -10.42 -15.36
CA VAL A 75 5.95 -11.70 -15.68
C VAL A 75 6.34 -11.78 -17.15
N ASP A 76 5.49 -11.29 -18.06
CA ASP A 76 5.75 -11.32 -19.50
C ASP A 76 6.94 -10.42 -19.88
N LYS A 77 7.06 -9.24 -19.24
CA LYS A 77 8.25 -8.38 -19.37
C LYS A 77 9.54 -9.05 -18.86
N ALA A 78 9.46 -9.82 -17.78
CA ALA A 78 10.61 -10.53 -17.23
C ALA A 78 11.05 -11.69 -18.16
N LYS A 79 10.10 -12.40 -18.79
CA LYS A 79 10.41 -13.45 -19.77
C LYS A 79 11.01 -12.88 -21.06
N ASN A 80 10.45 -11.79 -21.58
CA ASN A 80 10.94 -11.17 -22.82
C ASN A 80 12.39 -10.68 -22.70
N THR A 81 12.75 -10.10 -21.54
CA THR A 81 14.13 -9.65 -21.26
C THR A 81 15.13 -10.82 -21.19
N LEU A 82 14.69 -12.02 -20.78
CA LEU A 82 15.55 -13.19 -20.68
C LEU A 82 15.76 -13.88 -22.05
N GLU A 83 14.80 -13.74 -22.97
CA GLU A 83 14.89 -14.31 -24.32
C GLU A 83 15.73 -13.46 -25.29
N GLU A 84 15.87 -12.14 -25.06
CA GLU A 84 16.77 -11.27 -25.85
C GLU A 84 18.27 -11.44 -25.50
N LEU A 85 18.60 -12.20 -24.46
CA LEU A 85 19.97 -12.49 -24.00
C LEU A 85 20.50 -13.86 -24.47
N LYS A 86 19.84 -14.52 -25.41
CA LYS A 86 20.22 -15.82 -25.99
C LYS A 86 20.60 -15.72 -27.46
#